data_AF-A0A225DXH2-F1
#
_entry.id   AF-A0A225DXH2-F1
#
_cell.length_a   1.000
_cell.length_b   1.000
_cell.length_c   1.000
_cell.angle_alpha   90.00
_cell.angle_beta   90.00
_cell.angle_gamma   90.00
#
_symmetry.space_group_name_H-M   'P 1'
#
loop_
_entity.id
_entity.type
_entity.pdbx_description
1 polymer ?
#
loop_
_entity_poly.entity_id
_entity_poly.type
_entity_poly.pdbx_seq_one_letter_code
_entity_poly.pdbx_strand_id
1 'polypeptide(L)'
;MYTDQPIIPAFDPATLANIKQIAYTGQQNGANVNAFMKIGDSNTDTPNFLYPLGAAGYNPTTAGLTADGLQSTWAAYTTPIDAQGDNSFDRTSAAAFPGWIVGEMLTGVQTEVAQTHAAVALITAGTNDWRVESVSTFQTDLEYMVGELSADGVIPILSTIGWDRYSGAQFDPVVASFNQAISDVATEMHVPLLNLWRAIEPLPNNGLMLINEYSAFDDRHLDVSPYYPGGVNPVDLQYGQNMRTLIFLQTLGELRSLVFSPPAVPAAAPWTPLTSTSAVFAAGSDIAAPNQITVYDAATGTTLDQFSPFASSFTGGVRVAVGDLTGDGIPDIVAVPGPGGGPVVQVYSGATGQEIASFLAFEPTLRGGLSVAVGDADGSGQNEIVVGSGVGGGPRVRVFKLTGDGISVVSDFFAFDSSLRNGVSVAAGNFGPGEGVAVGAGYGGAPDVRLFNGATGQLQSEFFAFDSSLRGGVNVAAGALGANGAVQLVAGDGPGGPPQVKIFDPSTETAAVSFYVGDPTTDDSGVRVAVTQATANTPARIVAAPGYGGPQPVQVFDASGNPLFTVGGNDPALQSGAYVAG
;
A
#
# COMPACT_ATOMS: atom_id res chain seq x y z
N MET A 1 22.40 -5.87 -22.49
CA MET A 1 23.51 -4.92 -22.21
C MET A 1 22.92 -3.62 -21.71
N TYR A 2 23.71 -2.74 -21.08
CA TYR A 2 23.20 -1.44 -20.62
C TYR A 2 22.59 -0.58 -21.76
N THR A 3 23.07 -0.77 -23.00
CA THR A 3 22.54 -0.09 -24.20
C THR A 3 21.12 -0.50 -24.56
N ASP A 4 20.70 -1.71 -24.16
CA ASP A 4 19.37 -2.24 -24.45
C ASP A 4 18.34 -1.81 -23.40
N GLN A 5 18.81 -1.41 -22.22
CA GLN A 5 17.97 -1.01 -21.09
C GLN A 5 17.17 0.26 -21.44
N PRO A 6 15.88 0.31 -21.08
CA PRO A 6 15.03 1.47 -21.35
C PRO A 6 15.49 2.71 -20.56
N ILE A 7 15.05 3.90 -20.99
CA ILE A 7 15.36 5.17 -20.30
C ILE A 7 14.76 5.18 -18.89
N ILE A 8 13.47 4.86 -18.80
CA ILE A 8 12.74 4.64 -17.55
C ILE A 8 12.85 3.14 -17.21
N PRO A 9 13.16 2.76 -15.96
CA PRO A 9 13.41 1.36 -15.60
C PRO A 9 12.30 0.41 -16.04
N ALA A 10 12.66 -0.77 -16.54
CA ALA A 10 11.70 -1.85 -16.69
C ALA A 10 11.41 -2.45 -15.30
N PHE A 11 10.22 -2.21 -14.76
CA PHE A 11 9.74 -2.85 -13.53
C PHE A 11 9.26 -4.28 -13.82
N ASP A 12 10.16 -5.14 -14.29
CA ASP A 12 9.85 -6.55 -14.57
C ASP A 12 9.35 -7.29 -13.30
N PRO A 13 8.72 -8.47 -13.43
CA PRO A 13 8.13 -9.17 -12.28
C PRO A 13 9.10 -9.48 -11.13
N ALA A 14 10.38 -9.75 -11.41
CA ALA A 14 11.38 -10.05 -10.38
C ALA A 14 11.81 -8.77 -9.66
N THR A 15 12.11 -7.72 -10.42
CA THR A 15 12.40 -6.37 -9.90
C THR A 15 11.24 -5.85 -9.06
N LEU A 16 10.01 -5.95 -9.56
CA LEU A 16 8.81 -5.49 -8.86
C LEU A 16 8.57 -6.27 -7.56
N ALA A 17 8.79 -7.59 -7.57
CA ALA A 17 8.66 -8.42 -6.36
C ALA A 17 9.68 -8.01 -5.29
N ASN A 18 10.93 -7.79 -5.71
CA ASN A 18 12.01 -7.40 -4.80
C ASN A 18 11.78 -6.01 -4.19
N ILE A 19 11.49 -4.99 -5.00
CA ILE A 19 11.27 -3.63 -4.48
C ILE A 19 10.02 -3.53 -3.60
N LYS A 20 8.99 -4.35 -3.83
CA LYS A 20 7.83 -4.46 -2.92
C LYS A 20 8.21 -5.07 -1.58
N GLN A 21 9.13 -6.04 -1.57
CA GLN A 21 9.66 -6.61 -0.32
C GLN A 21 10.52 -5.59 0.45
N ILE A 22 11.36 -4.83 -0.25
CA ILE A 22 12.15 -3.74 0.33
C ILE A 22 11.22 -2.67 0.91
N ALA A 23 10.26 -2.17 0.13
CA ALA A 23 9.24 -1.22 0.60
C ALA A 23 8.47 -1.73 1.82
N TYR A 24 8.03 -2.98 1.82
CA TYR A 24 7.33 -3.57 2.96
C TYR A 24 8.20 -3.51 4.22
N THR A 25 9.49 -3.87 4.10
CA THR A 25 10.47 -3.80 5.19
C THR A 25 10.65 -2.34 5.66
N GLY A 26 10.80 -1.40 4.73
CA GLY A 26 10.92 0.03 5.04
C GLY A 26 9.70 0.54 5.79
N GLN A 27 8.49 0.19 5.36
CA GLN A 27 7.25 0.56 6.05
C GLN A 27 7.18 0.00 7.47
N GLN A 28 7.68 -1.22 7.72
CA GLN A 28 7.79 -1.75 9.08
C GLN A 28 8.74 -0.94 9.96
N ASN A 29 9.78 -0.37 9.34
CA ASN A 29 10.81 0.42 10.01
C ASN A 29 10.46 1.92 10.07
N GLY A 30 9.26 2.33 9.64
CA GLY A 30 8.83 3.73 9.64
C GLY A 30 9.40 4.57 8.50
N ALA A 31 9.80 3.95 7.38
CA ALA A 31 10.25 4.68 6.21
C ALA A 31 9.16 5.60 5.65
N ASN A 32 9.55 6.84 5.35
CA ASN A 32 8.73 7.85 4.72
C ASN A 32 8.65 7.61 3.21
N VAL A 33 7.51 7.12 2.74
CA VAL A 33 7.21 6.85 1.31
C VAL A 33 7.10 8.13 0.46
N ASN A 34 7.02 9.28 1.12
CA ASN A 34 6.99 10.62 0.53
C ASN A 34 8.39 11.28 0.60
N ALA A 35 9.44 10.50 0.84
CA ALA A 35 10.82 10.97 0.88
C ALA A 35 11.73 10.12 0.00
N PHE A 36 12.68 10.77 -0.68
CA PHE A 36 13.82 10.12 -1.32
C PHE A 36 15.12 10.76 -0.86
N MET A 37 16.21 9.99 -0.88
CA MET A 37 17.57 10.48 -0.67
C MET A 37 18.37 10.49 -1.98
N LYS A 38 19.43 11.28 -2.01
CA LYS A 38 20.34 11.43 -3.17
C LYS A 38 21.70 10.92 -2.74
N ILE A 39 22.34 10.05 -3.53
CA ILE A 39 23.66 9.49 -3.23
C ILE A 39 24.51 9.68 -4.50
N GLY A 40 25.76 10.16 -4.35
CA GLY A 40 26.63 10.29 -5.51
C GLY A 40 27.82 11.23 -5.35
N ASP A 41 28.29 11.76 -6.48
CA ASP A 41 29.48 12.62 -6.55
C ASP A 41 29.13 14.09 -6.86
N SER A 42 30.03 14.82 -7.53
CA SER A 42 29.81 16.19 -8.03
C SER A 42 28.61 16.36 -8.97
N ASN A 43 28.16 15.29 -9.61
CA ASN A 43 26.93 15.28 -10.40
C ASN A 43 25.69 15.21 -9.51
N THR A 44 25.82 14.82 -8.24
CA THR A 44 24.74 14.83 -7.25
C THR A 44 24.82 16.06 -6.35
N ASP A 45 26.00 16.37 -5.81
CA ASP A 45 26.24 17.56 -4.99
C ASP A 45 26.47 18.79 -5.87
N THR A 46 25.38 19.30 -6.43
CA THR A 46 25.36 20.48 -7.30
C THR A 46 24.02 21.20 -7.19
N PRO A 47 24.00 22.55 -7.23
CA PRO A 47 22.75 23.33 -7.15
C PRO A 47 21.81 23.11 -8.34
N ASN A 48 22.24 22.36 -9.36
CA ASN A 48 21.48 22.11 -10.58
C ASN A 48 20.80 20.73 -10.61
N PHE A 49 21.19 19.79 -9.73
CA PHE A 49 20.59 18.46 -9.69
C PHE A 49 19.44 18.44 -8.68
N LEU A 50 18.20 18.45 -9.19
CA LEU A 50 16.94 18.39 -8.45
C LEU A 50 16.67 19.57 -7.49
N TYR A 51 17.69 20.25 -6.97
CA TYR A 51 17.58 21.38 -6.03
C TYR A 51 16.58 22.46 -6.47
N PRO A 52 16.51 22.89 -7.75
CA PRO A 52 15.55 23.91 -8.15
C PRO A 52 14.09 23.55 -7.89
N LEU A 53 13.74 22.26 -7.80
CA LEU A 53 12.37 21.77 -7.59
C LEU A 53 11.89 21.92 -6.15
N GLY A 54 12.81 21.98 -5.18
CA GLY A 54 12.48 22.18 -3.76
C GLY A 54 12.39 23.65 -3.37
N ALA A 55 12.96 24.55 -4.20
CA ALA A 55 13.08 25.96 -3.87
C ALA A 55 11.74 26.65 -3.61
N ALA A 56 11.71 27.52 -2.58
CA ALA A 56 10.56 28.35 -2.28
C ALA A 56 10.11 29.17 -3.50
N GLY A 57 8.84 29.02 -3.89
CA GLY A 57 8.27 29.70 -5.06
C GLY A 57 8.46 28.97 -6.39
N TYR A 58 8.96 27.73 -6.40
CA TYR A 58 8.91 26.88 -7.58
C TYR A 58 7.47 26.74 -8.10
N ASN A 59 7.28 26.94 -9.41
CA ASN A 59 5.97 26.86 -10.04
C ASN A 59 5.94 25.66 -10.99
N PRO A 60 5.27 24.54 -10.62
CA PRO A 60 5.27 23.32 -11.42
C PRO A 60 4.63 23.52 -12.81
N THR A 61 3.64 24.41 -12.92
CA THR A 61 2.97 24.70 -14.20
C THR A 61 3.91 25.44 -15.15
N THR A 62 4.59 26.48 -14.67
CA THR A 62 5.57 27.23 -15.50
C THR A 62 6.80 26.37 -15.83
N ALA A 63 7.18 25.46 -14.93
CA ALA A 63 8.26 24.50 -15.15
C ALA A 63 7.92 23.42 -16.18
N GLY A 64 6.66 23.34 -16.66
CA GLY A 64 6.24 22.34 -17.64
C GLY A 64 5.85 20.99 -17.06
N LEU A 65 5.67 20.86 -15.74
CA LEU A 65 5.19 19.63 -15.07
C LEU A 65 3.68 19.38 -15.30
N THR A 66 3.14 19.80 -16.45
CA THR A 66 1.71 19.73 -16.77
C THR A 66 1.28 18.39 -17.38
N ALA A 67 2.23 17.47 -17.61
CA ALA A 67 1.92 16.13 -18.10
C ALA A 67 1.35 15.26 -16.96
N ASP A 68 0.47 14.32 -17.32
CA ASP A 68 -0.23 13.45 -16.36
C ASP A 68 0.76 12.74 -15.42
N GLY A 69 0.65 13.00 -14.12
CA GLY A 69 1.42 12.35 -13.05
C GLY A 69 2.70 13.06 -12.60
N LEU A 70 3.29 13.98 -13.37
CA LEU A 70 4.55 14.63 -12.98
C LEU A 70 4.37 15.64 -11.84
N GLN A 71 3.31 16.45 -11.90
CA GLN A 71 3.01 17.41 -10.82
C GLN A 71 2.67 16.71 -9.50
N SER A 72 1.92 15.62 -9.53
CA SER A 72 1.59 14.85 -8.32
C SER A 72 2.83 14.15 -7.75
N THR A 73 3.70 13.62 -8.62
CA THR A 73 4.99 13.04 -8.19
C THR A 73 5.85 14.09 -7.52
N TRP A 74 6.00 15.27 -8.13
CA TRP A 74 6.72 16.38 -7.51
C TRP A 74 6.15 16.75 -6.14
N ALA A 75 4.83 16.99 -6.06
CA ALA A 75 4.15 17.39 -4.83
C ALA A 75 4.40 16.41 -3.69
N ALA A 76 4.41 15.11 -3.98
CA ALA A 76 4.64 14.06 -2.99
C ALA A 76 6.00 14.14 -2.28
N TYR A 77 7.01 14.80 -2.86
CA TYR A 77 8.37 14.88 -2.30
C TYR A 77 8.78 16.28 -1.84
N THR A 78 7.83 17.23 -1.77
CA THR A 78 8.08 18.62 -1.33
C THR A 78 7.88 18.86 0.16
N THR A 79 7.38 17.87 0.88
CA THR A 79 7.24 17.95 2.35
C THR A 79 8.63 17.95 3.00
N PRO A 80 8.88 18.78 4.02
CA PRO A 80 10.11 18.72 4.80
C PRO A 80 10.38 17.33 5.39
N ILE A 81 11.62 16.86 5.31
CA ILE A 81 12.05 15.51 5.74
C ILE A 81 13.18 15.51 6.75
N ASP A 82 13.72 16.68 7.09
CA ASP A 82 14.80 16.82 8.07
C ASP A 82 14.51 17.92 9.11
N ALA A 83 15.43 18.05 10.07
CA ALA A 83 15.31 19.00 11.17
C ALA A 83 15.50 20.47 10.74
N GLN A 84 16.02 20.70 9.52
CA GLN A 84 16.26 22.02 8.95
C GLN A 84 15.02 22.55 8.22
N GLY A 85 14.06 21.66 7.93
CA GLY A 85 12.86 21.98 7.18
C GLY A 85 13.03 21.79 5.68
N ASP A 86 14.12 21.14 5.24
CA ASP A 86 14.42 20.89 3.84
C ASP A 86 13.67 19.62 3.36
N ASN A 87 13.31 19.58 2.10
CA ASN A 87 12.61 18.46 1.46
C ASN A 87 13.59 17.57 0.67
N SER A 88 13.07 16.54 -0.02
CA SER A 88 13.92 15.58 -0.75
C SER A 88 14.74 16.24 -1.88
N PHE A 89 14.24 17.34 -2.45
CA PHE A 89 14.88 18.02 -3.58
C PHE A 89 16.00 18.95 -3.14
N ASP A 90 15.79 19.80 -2.13
CA ASP A 90 16.69 20.89 -1.75
C ASP A 90 17.60 20.59 -0.54
N ARG A 91 17.41 19.46 0.14
CA ARG A 91 18.34 19.01 1.18
C ARG A 91 19.75 18.73 0.64
N THR A 92 20.76 19.04 1.45
CA THR A 92 22.16 18.59 1.24
C THR A 92 22.33 17.15 1.70
N SER A 93 22.83 16.27 0.83
CA SER A 93 23.06 14.87 1.15
C SER A 93 24.31 14.66 2.01
N ALA A 94 24.23 13.79 3.02
CA ALA A 94 25.39 13.30 3.76
C ALA A 94 26.19 12.24 2.98
N ALA A 95 25.58 11.66 1.95
CA ALA A 95 26.14 10.60 1.10
C ALA A 95 26.48 11.10 -0.32
N ALA A 96 26.66 12.42 -0.49
CA ALA A 96 27.14 12.99 -1.73
C ALA A 96 28.19 14.07 -1.51
N PHE A 97 29.28 14.01 -2.29
CA PHE A 97 30.32 15.03 -2.29
C PHE A 97 31.14 15.02 -3.59
N PRO A 98 31.66 16.16 -4.05
CA PRO A 98 32.47 16.23 -5.26
C PRO A 98 33.74 15.38 -5.18
N GLY A 99 33.95 14.54 -6.19
CA GLY A 99 35.12 13.68 -6.33
C GLY A 99 35.00 12.32 -5.66
N TRP A 100 33.90 12.05 -4.94
CA TRP A 100 33.72 10.77 -4.27
C TRP A 100 33.56 9.60 -5.22
N ILE A 101 34.09 8.45 -4.79
CA ILE A 101 33.83 7.11 -5.31
C ILE A 101 32.80 6.38 -4.44
N VAL A 102 32.27 5.24 -4.88
CA VAL A 102 31.26 4.44 -4.15
C VAL A 102 31.71 4.13 -2.72
N GLY A 103 32.97 3.72 -2.53
CA GLY A 103 33.55 3.45 -1.21
C GLY A 103 33.49 4.64 -0.23
N GLU A 104 33.57 5.87 -0.73
CA GLU A 104 33.47 7.09 0.08
C GLU A 104 32.01 7.49 0.32
N MET A 105 31.14 7.32 -0.68
CA MET A 105 29.68 7.52 -0.54
C MET A 105 29.09 6.64 0.57
N LEU A 106 29.57 5.40 0.70
CA LEU A 106 29.16 4.46 1.76
C LEU A 106 29.33 5.03 3.17
N THR A 107 30.29 5.93 3.40
CA THR A 107 30.51 6.53 4.72
C THR A 107 29.36 7.44 5.16
N GLY A 108 28.58 7.97 4.20
CA GLY A 108 27.43 8.84 4.45
C GLY A 108 26.08 8.12 4.45
N VAL A 109 25.97 6.93 3.85
CA VAL A 109 24.69 6.23 3.60
C VAL A 109 23.87 6.05 4.88
N GLN A 110 24.46 5.51 5.94
CA GLN A 110 23.73 5.26 7.18
C GLN A 110 23.28 6.55 7.88
N THR A 111 24.05 7.64 7.73
CA THR A 111 23.64 8.96 8.22
C THR A 111 22.44 9.48 7.42
N GLU A 112 22.47 9.29 6.10
CA GLU A 112 21.40 9.70 5.18
C GLU A 112 20.08 8.98 5.48
N VAL A 113 20.14 7.66 5.69
CA VAL A 113 18.98 6.84 6.10
C VAL A 113 18.39 7.36 7.40
N ALA A 114 19.23 7.59 8.42
CA ALA A 114 18.80 8.05 9.73
C ALA A 114 18.21 9.47 9.74
N GLN A 115 18.69 10.36 8.86
CA GLN A 115 18.20 11.74 8.79
C GLN A 115 16.87 11.86 8.04
N THR A 116 16.71 11.08 6.99
CA THR A 116 15.57 11.25 6.06
C THR A 116 14.43 10.28 6.29
N HIS A 117 14.73 9.11 6.85
CA HIS A 117 13.86 7.95 6.83
C HIS A 117 13.32 7.64 5.41
N ALA A 118 14.02 8.02 4.34
CA ALA A 118 13.48 7.95 3.00
C ALA A 118 13.27 6.51 2.52
N ALA A 119 12.14 6.26 1.85
CA ALA A 119 11.84 4.93 1.29
C ALA A 119 12.58 4.64 -0.03
N VAL A 120 13.22 5.65 -0.63
CA VAL A 120 13.88 5.55 -1.94
C VAL A 120 15.25 6.22 -1.90
N ALA A 121 16.25 5.64 -2.55
CA ALA A 121 17.57 6.24 -2.75
C ALA A 121 17.90 6.36 -4.25
N LEU A 122 18.17 7.58 -4.71
CA LEU A 122 18.66 7.85 -6.07
C LEU A 122 20.18 7.80 -6.07
N ILE A 123 20.77 6.81 -6.75
CA ILE A 123 22.21 6.57 -6.75
C ILE A 123 22.78 6.91 -8.11
N THR A 124 23.68 7.90 -8.14
CA THR A 124 24.48 8.19 -9.33
C THR A 124 25.96 8.17 -8.98
N ALA A 125 26.64 7.09 -9.38
CA ALA A 125 28.03 6.82 -9.05
C ALA A 125 28.82 6.40 -10.30
N GLY A 126 30.15 6.37 -10.20
CA GLY A 126 31.01 5.84 -11.24
C GLY A 126 31.86 6.87 -11.99
N THR A 127 31.57 8.18 -11.92
CA THR A 127 32.33 9.18 -12.72
C THR A 127 33.74 9.44 -12.21
N ASN A 128 34.02 9.14 -10.93
CA ASN A 128 35.35 9.24 -10.34
C ASN A 128 36.02 7.88 -10.15
N ASP A 129 35.22 6.83 -9.99
CA ASP A 129 35.63 5.45 -9.68
C ASP A 129 36.57 4.89 -10.76
N TRP A 130 36.24 5.10 -12.02
CA TRP A 130 37.06 4.62 -13.13
C TRP A 130 38.50 5.14 -13.14
N ARG A 131 38.79 6.24 -12.43
CA ARG A 131 40.12 6.85 -12.34
C ARG A 131 41.01 6.17 -11.31
N VAL A 132 40.41 5.50 -10.34
CA VAL A 132 41.11 5.06 -9.11
C VAL A 132 40.95 3.57 -8.84
N GLU A 133 39.97 2.89 -9.45
CA GLU A 133 39.71 1.48 -9.22
C GLU A 133 39.32 0.69 -10.48
N SER A 134 39.31 -0.65 -10.35
CA SER A 134 38.86 -1.55 -11.41
C SER A 134 37.33 -1.65 -11.43
N VAL A 135 36.77 -1.97 -12.60
CA VAL A 135 35.33 -2.25 -12.77
C VAL A 135 34.82 -3.28 -11.76
N SER A 136 35.62 -4.32 -11.47
CA SER A 136 35.25 -5.35 -10.50
C SER A 136 35.12 -4.83 -9.06
N THR A 137 36.00 -3.90 -8.67
CA THR A 137 35.99 -3.32 -7.31
C THR A 137 34.78 -2.41 -7.18
N PHE A 138 34.58 -1.53 -8.16
CA PHE A 138 33.39 -0.70 -8.28
C PHE A 138 32.09 -1.50 -8.20
N GLN A 139 32.01 -2.61 -8.95
CA GLN A 139 30.84 -3.48 -8.95
C GLN A 139 30.57 -4.07 -7.55
N THR A 140 31.60 -4.59 -6.88
CA THR A 140 31.47 -5.15 -5.52
C THR A 140 31.01 -4.09 -4.51
N ASP A 141 31.57 -2.89 -4.56
CA ASP A 141 31.20 -1.81 -3.65
C ASP A 141 29.77 -1.31 -3.91
N LEU A 142 29.36 -1.27 -5.17
CA LEU A 142 27.99 -0.91 -5.55
C LEU A 142 26.97 -1.97 -5.12
N GLU A 143 27.30 -3.26 -5.30
CA GLU A 143 26.49 -4.38 -4.78
C GLU A 143 26.32 -4.29 -3.27
N TYR A 144 27.40 -3.97 -2.55
CA TYR A 144 27.36 -3.78 -1.10
C TYR A 144 26.43 -2.62 -0.70
N MET A 145 26.55 -1.45 -1.36
CA MET A 145 25.67 -0.31 -1.11
C MET A 145 24.20 -0.62 -1.35
N VAL A 146 23.89 -1.29 -2.46
CA VAL A 146 22.52 -1.73 -2.80
C VAL A 146 22.00 -2.71 -1.75
N GLY A 147 22.83 -3.64 -1.28
CA GLY A 147 22.50 -4.59 -0.22
C GLY A 147 22.16 -3.93 1.11
N GLU A 148 22.99 -2.98 1.57
CA GLU A 148 22.78 -2.24 2.82
C GLU A 148 21.47 -1.44 2.78
N LEU A 149 21.26 -0.64 1.74
CA LEU A 149 20.03 0.14 1.57
C LEU A 149 18.78 -0.76 1.52
N SER A 150 18.86 -1.87 0.79
CA SER A 150 17.75 -2.83 0.70
C SER A 150 17.43 -3.48 2.04
N ALA A 151 18.46 -3.78 2.86
CA ALA A 151 18.31 -4.33 4.20
C ALA A 151 17.65 -3.33 5.16
N ASP A 152 17.93 -2.03 5.00
CA ASP A 152 17.29 -0.95 5.75
C ASP A 152 15.85 -0.65 5.27
N GLY A 153 15.41 -1.28 4.17
CA GLY A 153 14.08 -1.07 3.60
C GLY A 153 13.99 0.14 2.67
N VAL A 154 15.12 0.62 2.14
CA VAL A 154 15.22 1.73 1.19
C VAL A 154 15.40 1.18 -0.22
N ILE A 155 14.50 1.52 -1.15
CA ILE A 155 14.60 1.05 -2.54
C ILE A 155 15.73 1.79 -3.27
N PRO A 156 16.81 1.11 -3.71
CA PRO A 156 17.86 1.73 -4.49
C PRO A 156 17.42 1.89 -5.95
N ILE A 157 17.62 3.07 -6.53
CA ILE A 157 17.45 3.32 -7.97
C ILE A 157 18.82 3.69 -8.53
N LEU A 158 19.36 2.83 -9.38
CA LEU A 158 20.65 3.05 -10.02
C LEU A 158 20.48 3.91 -11.27
N SER A 159 21.43 4.78 -11.53
CA SER A 159 21.55 5.53 -12.78
C SER A 159 22.81 5.13 -13.53
N THR A 160 22.72 4.92 -14.85
CA THR A 160 23.93 4.86 -15.68
C THR A 160 24.68 6.20 -15.62
N ILE A 161 25.99 6.15 -15.73
CA ILE A 161 26.84 7.31 -15.96
C ILE A 161 26.46 7.92 -17.32
N GLY A 162 26.40 9.25 -17.39
CA GLY A 162 26.26 9.96 -18.66
C GLY A 162 27.46 9.77 -19.60
N TRP A 163 27.54 10.57 -20.65
CA TRP A 163 28.75 10.63 -21.47
C TRP A 163 29.88 11.35 -20.71
N ASP A 164 31.13 10.94 -20.87
CA ASP A 164 32.30 11.62 -20.27
C ASP A 164 33.38 11.82 -21.34
N ARG A 165 33.45 13.04 -21.87
CA ARG A 165 34.41 13.41 -22.92
C ARG A 165 35.69 14.01 -22.38
N TYR A 166 35.90 13.95 -21.06
CA TYR A 166 37.11 14.48 -20.46
C TYR A 166 38.36 13.97 -21.19
N SER A 167 39.29 14.89 -21.49
CA SER A 167 40.50 14.59 -22.27
C SER A 167 40.25 14.04 -23.69
N GLY A 168 39.17 14.45 -24.36
CA GLY A 168 38.92 14.16 -25.78
C GLY A 168 38.30 12.79 -26.06
N ALA A 169 37.31 12.39 -25.24
CA ALA A 169 36.56 11.13 -25.39
C ALA A 169 37.40 9.84 -25.26
N GLN A 170 38.64 9.94 -24.77
CA GLN A 170 39.53 8.79 -24.56
C GLN A 170 38.93 7.74 -23.60
N PHE A 171 37.99 8.15 -22.76
CA PHE A 171 37.43 7.33 -21.68
C PHE A 171 36.03 6.76 -21.98
N ASP A 172 35.45 7.03 -23.15
CA ASP A 172 34.15 6.45 -23.56
C ASP A 172 34.11 4.91 -23.43
N PRO A 173 35.16 4.14 -23.82
CA PRO A 173 35.16 2.68 -23.62
C PRO A 173 35.20 2.25 -22.15
N VAL A 174 35.77 3.09 -21.28
CA VAL A 174 35.84 2.85 -19.84
C VAL A 174 34.48 3.08 -19.21
N VAL A 175 33.82 4.20 -19.54
CA VAL A 175 32.43 4.49 -19.13
C VAL A 175 31.48 3.37 -19.54
N ALA A 176 31.63 2.83 -20.76
CA ALA A 176 30.82 1.69 -21.21
C ALA A 176 30.98 0.45 -20.30
N SER A 177 32.19 0.18 -19.79
CA SER A 177 32.43 -0.95 -18.90
C SER A 177 31.83 -0.74 -17.51
N PHE A 178 31.88 0.48 -16.98
CA PHE A 178 31.23 0.84 -15.72
C PHE A 178 29.70 0.85 -15.83
N ASN A 179 29.14 1.38 -16.92
CA ASN A 179 27.70 1.31 -17.20
C ASN A 179 27.20 -0.12 -17.35
N GLN A 180 28.02 -1.02 -17.91
CA GLN A 180 27.69 -2.44 -17.93
C GLN A 180 27.68 -3.02 -16.51
N ALA A 181 28.68 -2.71 -15.67
CA ALA A 181 28.67 -3.13 -14.27
C ALA A 181 27.44 -2.60 -13.49
N ILE A 182 27.07 -1.33 -13.63
CA ILE A 182 25.85 -0.77 -13.02
C ILE A 182 24.61 -1.55 -13.48
N SER A 183 24.53 -1.86 -14.79
CA SER A 183 23.42 -2.64 -15.34
C SER A 183 23.40 -4.09 -14.83
N ASP A 184 24.56 -4.68 -14.60
CA ASP A 184 24.67 -6.04 -14.08
C ASP A 184 24.22 -6.07 -12.61
N VAL A 185 24.69 -5.13 -11.77
CA VAL A 185 24.21 -4.99 -10.38
C VAL A 185 22.70 -4.79 -10.32
N ALA A 186 22.14 -3.90 -11.14
CA ALA A 186 20.70 -3.67 -11.18
C ALA A 186 19.92 -4.95 -11.49
N THR A 187 20.42 -5.74 -12.45
CA THR A 187 19.80 -6.98 -12.89
C THR A 187 19.91 -8.09 -11.84
N GLU A 188 21.09 -8.27 -11.25
CA GLU A 188 21.37 -9.31 -10.26
C GLU A 188 20.68 -9.04 -8.93
N MET A 189 20.67 -7.78 -8.50
CA MET A 189 20.04 -7.36 -7.24
C MET A 189 18.55 -7.03 -7.40
N HIS A 190 18.01 -7.14 -8.62
CA HIS A 190 16.60 -6.86 -8.93
C HIS A 190 16.16 -5.47 -8.46
N VAL A 191 16.91 -4.44 -8.82
CA VAL A 191 16.63 -3.03 -8.50
C VAL A 191 16.49 -2.17 -9.77
N PRO A 192 15.69 -1.08 -9.75
CA PRO A 192 15.47 -0.25 -10.92
C PRO A 192 16.75 0.40 -11.47
N LEU A 193 16.88 0.40 -12.81
CA LEU A 193 17.96 1.06 -13.54
C LEU A 193 17.42 2.15 -14.47
N LEU A 194 17.74 3.40 -14.17
CA LEU A 194 17.47 4.58 -14.99
C LEU A 194 18.63 4.79 -15.96
N ASN A 195 18.34 4.82 -17.26
CA ASN A 195 19.39 4.89 -18.29
C ASN A 195 19.64 6.33 -18.75
N LEU A 196 20.39 7.09 -17.94
CA LEU A 196 20.76 8.48 -18.22
C LEU A 196 21.60 8.59 -19.50
N TRP A 197 22.58 7.71 -19.69
CA TRP A 197 23.42 7.66 -20.89
C TRP A 197 22.59 7.69 -22.19
N ARG A 198 21.55 6.84 -22.23
CA ARG A 198 20.63 6.72 -23.36
C ARG A 198 19.71 7.93 -23.49
N ALA A 199 19.27 8.49 -22.36
CA ALA A 199 18.35 9.63 -22.35
C ALA A 199 18.97 10.91 -22.92
N ILE A 200 20.27 11.12 -22.67
CA ILE A 200 20.99 12.32 -23.12
C ILE A 200 21.74 12.13 -24.45
N GLU A 201 21.85 10.90 -24.96
CA GLU A 201 22.45 10.59 -26.26
C GLU A 201 21.94 11.50 -27.41
N PRO A 202 20.63 11.78 -27.58
CA PRO A 202 20.17 12.61 -28.70
C PRO A 202 20.38 14.12 -28.49
N LEU A 203 20.82 14.57 -27.31
CA LEU A 203 20.95 15.99 -26.99
C LEU A 203 22.20 16.61 -27.64
N PRO A 204 22.20 17.94 -27.86
CA PRO A 204 23.41 18.67 -28.24
C PRO A 204 24.57 18.34 -27.30
N ASN A 205 25.75 18.05 -27.85
CA ASN A 205 26.92 17.59 -27.08
C ASN A 205 26.65 16.43 -26.11
N ASN A 206 25.63 15.60 -26.39
CA ASN A 206 25.15 14.55 -25.50
C ASN A 206 24.76 15.05 -24.09
N GLY A 207 24.26 16.29 -24.01
CA GLY A 207 23.82 16.92 -22.77
C GLY A 207 24.96 17.34 -21.85
N LEU A 208 26.18 17.47 -22.37
CA LEU A 208 27.36 17.91 -21.61
C LEU A 208 27.64 19.40 -21.82
N MET A 209 28.08 20.07 -20.76
CA MET A 209 28.59 21.43 -20.83
C MET A 209 29.78 21.50 -21.78
N LEU A 210 29.84 22.59 -22.56
CA LEU A 210 30.96 22.84 -23.46
C LEU A 210 32.13 23.43 -22.69
N ILE A 211 33.35 22.98 -23.01
CA ILE A 211 34.59 23.63 -22.58
C ILE A 211 34.57 25.09 -23.06
N ASN A 212 34.67 26.04 -22.13
CA ASN A 212 34.82 27.46 -22.43
C ASN A 212 35.82 28.15 -21.48
N GLU A 213 35.99 29.47 -21.63
CA GLU A 213 36.94 30.26 -20.85
C GLU A 213 36.65 30.30 -19.33
N TYR A 214 35.43 29.93 -18.90
CA TYR A 214 34.99 29.85 -17.51
C TYR A 214 34.93 28.40 -16.97
N SER A 215 34.99 27.39 -17.85
CA SER A 215 34.88 25.97 -17.51
C SER A 215 36.00 25.15 -18.18
N ALA A 216 37.25 25.58 -17.99
CA ALA A 216 38.44 25.00 -18.63
C ALA A 216 38.69 23.50 -18.36
N PHE A 217 37.80 22.82 -17.62
CA PHE A 217 37.83 21.41 -17.25
C PHE A 217 36.57 20.61 -17.60
N ASP A 218 35.57 21.20 -18.25
CA ASP A 218 34.24 20.61 -18.33
C ASP A 218 33.85 20.17 -19.75
N ASP A 219 33.84 18.84 -19.90
CA ASP A 219 33.24 18.03 -20.97
C ASP A 219 32.66 16.75 -20.30
N ARG A 220 32.13 16.89 -19.07
CA ARG A 220 31.70 15.76 -18.22
C ARG A 220 30.48 16.06 -17.35
N HIS A 221 30.25 17.33 -17.02
CA HIS A 221 29.08 17.72 -16.23
C HIS A 221 27.95 18.02 -17.20
N LEU A 222 26.73 17.68 -16.79
CA LEU A 222 25.57 17.91 -17.64
C LEU A 222 25.28 19.41 -17.75
N ASP A 223 24.91 19.87 -18.94
CA ASP A 223 24.48 21.25 -19.17
C ASP A 223 23.08 21.51 -18.61
N VAL A 224 22.81 22.80 -18.38
CA VAL A 224 21.62 23.29 -17.68
C VAL A 224 20.92 24.30 -18.55
N SER A 225 19.59 24.22 -18.62
CA SER A 225 18.78 25.21 -19.31
C SER A 225 19.01 26.62 -18.74
N PRO A 226 19.36 27.61 -19.58
CA PRO A 226 19.44 29.00 -19.15
C PRO A 226 18.06 29.64 -18.97
N TYR A 227 16.98 28.96 -19.38
CA TYR A 227 15.62 29.46 -19.27
C TYR A 227 15.01 29.08 -17.93
N TYR A 228 14.99 27.79 -17.60
CA TYR A 228 14.48 27.28 -16.33
C TYR A 228 15.27 26.04 -15.90
N PRO A 229 16.27 26.16 -14.99
CA PRO A 229 17.13 25.06 -14.55
C PRO A 229 16.38 23.83 -14.00
N GLY A 230 15.20 24.03 -13.39
CA GLY A 230 14.32 22.95 -12.92
C GLY A 230 13.15 22.63 -13.86
N GLY A 231 13.25 23.03 -15.13
CA GLY A 231 12.18 22.95 -16.12
C GLY A 231 12.22 21.69 -16.96
N VAL A 232 11.05 21.26 -17.42
CA VAL A 232 10.87 20.14 -18.35
C VAL A 232 10.06 20.55 -19.58
N ASN A 233 9.98 21.84 -19.88
CA ASN A 233 9.40 22.29 -21.14
C ASN A 233 10.26 21.80 -22.32
N PRO A 234 9.71 21.70 -23.55
CA PRO A 234 10.47 21.27 -24.72
C PRO A 234 11.77 22.04 -24.99
N VAL A 235 11.83 23.32 -24.59
CA VAL A 235 13.03 24.16 -24.70
C VAL A 235 14.08 23.82 -23.63
N ASP A 236 13.64 23.43 -22.44
CA ASP A 236 14.50 23.05 -21.32
C ASP A 236 15.05 21.63 -21.51
N LEU A 237 14.28 20.72 -22.11
CA LEU A 237 14.68 19.33 -22.37
C LEU A 237 15.76 19.17 -23.44
N GLN A 238 16.30 20.28 -23.98
CA GLN A 238 17.50 20.27 -24.81
C GLN A 238 18.80 20.15 -23.99
N TYR A 239 18.69 20.24 -22.65
CA TYR A 239 19.83 20.26 -21.72
C TYR A 239 19.83 19.01 -20.83
N GLY A 240 21.03 18.50 -20.53
CA GLY A 240 21.26 17.23 -19.85
C GLY A 240 20.70 17.19 -18.43
N GLN A 241 20.87 18.24 -17.61
CA GLN A 241 20.32 18.25 -16.24
C GLN A 241 18.79 18.29 -16.23
N ASN A 242 18.18 18.97 -17.20
CA ASN A 242 16.73 19.04 -17.36
C ASN A 242 16.15 17.71 -17.84
N MET A 243 16.82 17.04 -18.80
CA MET A 243 16.47 15.69 -19.21
C MET A 243 16.61 14.70 -18.07
N ARG A 244 17.71 14.77 -17.31
CA ARG A 244 17.93 13.99 -16.09
C ARG A 244 16.79 14.19 -15.09
N THR A 245 16.42 15.45 -14.82
CA THR A 245 15.31 15.80 -13.93
C THR A 245 14.00 15.14 -14.38
N LEU A 246 13.67 15.22 -15.68
CA LEU A 246 12.46 14.59 -16.22
C LEU A 246 12.45 13.07 -15.97
N ILE A 247 13.52 12.37 -16.33
CA ILE A 247 13.55 10.90 -16.24
C ILE A 247 13.59 10.42 -14.79
N PHE A 248 14.17 11.20 -13.86
CA PHE A 248 14.07 10.91 -12.42
C PHE A 248 12.64 11.08 -11.91
N LEU A 249 11.96 12.17 -12.26
CA LEU A 249 10.55 12.36 -11.88
C LEU A 249 9.65 11.28 -12.47
N GLN A 250 9.84 10.91 -13.74
CA GLN A 250 9.09 9.81 -14.37
C GLN A 250 9.32 8.48 -13.64
N THR A 251 10.58 8.18 -13.31
CA THR A 251 10.94 6.95 -12.59
C THR A 251 10.36 6.92 -11.17
N LEU A 252 10.44 8.03 -10.43
CA LEU A 252 9.83 8.16 -9.10
C LEU A 252 8.30 8.02 -9.16
N GLY A 253 7.67 8.60 -10.19
CA GLY A 253 6.22 8.52 -10.39
C GLY A 253 5.76 7.09 -10.71
N GLU A 254 6.47 6.41 -11.61
CA GLU A 254 6.17 5.01 -11.95
C GLU A 254 6.41 4.09 -10.74
N LEU A 255 7.54 4.24 -10.04
CA LEU A 255 7.81 3.48 -8.82
C LEU A 255 6.73 3.70 -7.76
N ARG A 256 6.34 4.96 -7.51
CA ARG A 256 5.22 5.27 -6.60
C ARG A 256 3.98 4.53 -7.05
N SER A 257 3.56 4.65 -8.30
CA SER A 257 2.34 4.01 -8.81
C SER A 257 2.32 2.49 -8.67
N LEU A 258 3.48 1.85 -8.68
CA LEU A 258 3.62 0.39 -8.61
C LEU A 258 3.82 -0.15 -7.19
N VAL A 259 4.34 0.68 -6.27
CA VAL A 259 4.82 0.24 -4.95
C VAL A 259 4.15 0.96 -3.79
N PHE A 260 3.98 2.27 -3.87
CA PHE A 260 3.54 3.11 -2.74
C PHE A 260 2.16 3.73 -2.91
N SER A 261 1.71 3.82 -4.15
CA SER A 261 0.42 4.37 -4.51
C SER A 261 -0.48 3.25 -4.99
N PRO A 262 -1.80 3.38 -4.79
CA PRO A 262 -2.75 2.59 -5.55
C PRO A 262 -2.49 2.74 -7.06
N PRO A 263 -2.66 1.68 -7.87
CA PRO A 263 -2.50 1.76 -9.32
C PRO A 263 -3.30 2.94 -9.88
N ALA A 264 -2.78 3.62 -10.90
CA ALA A 264 -3.49 4.69 -11.58
C ALA A 264 -4.91 4.22 -11.96
N VAL A 265 -5.89 4.99 -11.50
CA VAL A 265 -7.31 4.68 -11.62
C VAL A 265 -7.65 4.44 -13.09
N PRO A 266 -8.07 3.21 -13.48
CA PRO A 266 -8.78 3.04 -14.74
C PRO A 266 -9.96 3.99 -14.70
N ALA A 267 -10.20 4.75 -15.77
CA ALA A 267 -11.35 5.66 -15.88
C ALA A 267 -12.57 5.00 -15.23
N ALA A 268 -13.08 5.63 -14.16
CA ALA A 268 -14.03 5.02 -13.24
C ALA A 268 -15.17 4.38 -14.04
N ALA A 269 -15.48 3.11 -13.71
CA ALA A 269 -16.83 2.62 -13.92
C ALA A 269 -17.80 3.67 -13.35
N PRO A 270 -19.02 3.83 -13.91
CA PRO A 270 -19.97 4.80 -13.38
C PRO A 270 -20.20 4.53 -11.88
N TRP A 271 -19.56 5.35 -11.05
CA TRP A 271 -19.68 5.32 -9.60
C TRP A 271 -20.76 6.32 -9.21
N THR A 272 -21.65 5.92 -8.33
CA THR A 272 -22.63 6.79 -7.71
C THR A 272 -22.09 7.27 -6.36
N PRO A 273 -21.66 8.54 -6.24
CA PRO A 273 -21.12 9.05 -4.99
C PRO A 273 -22.01 8.74 -3.78
N LEU A 274 -21.42 8.09 -2.77
CA LEU A 274 -22.06 7.95 -1.48
C LEU A 274 -22.12 9.31 -0.78
N THR A 275 -23.01 9.42 0.20
CA THR A 275 -23.19 10.64 1.00
C THR A 275 -23.10 10.30 2.47
N SER A 276 -22.93 11.30 3.33
CA SER A 276 -22.93 11.11 4.78
C SER A 276 -24.27 10.65 5.36
N THR A 277 -25.33 10.63 4.54
CA THR A 277 -26.64 10.06 4.91
C THR A 277 -26.87 8.66 4.34
N SER A 278 -25.96 8.15 3.53
CA SER A 278 -26.05 6.83 2.91
C SER A 278 -25.76 5.76 3.96
N ALA A 279 -26.78 5.01 4.36
CA ALA A 279 -26.59 3.76 5.08
C ALA A 279 -26.32 2.68 4.04
N VAL A 280 -25.13 2.08 4.05
CA VAL A 280 -24.72 1.09 3.04
C VAL A 280 -24.19 -0.18 3.65
N PHE A 281 -24.19 -1.24 2.85
CA PHE A 281 -23.41 -2.44 3.11
C PHE A 281 -22.82 -2.94 1.80
N ALA A 282 -21.72 -3.66 1.87
CA ALA A 282 -21.06 -4.23 0.70
C ALA A 282 -21.00 -5.75 0.79
N ALA A 283 -21.06 -6.40 -0.36
CA ALA A 283 -20.85 -7.82 -0.47
C ALA A 283 -19.78 -8.12 -1.53
N GLY A 284 -18.78 -8.91 -1.13
CA GLY A 284 -17.74 -9.45 -1.99
C GLY A 284 -18.08 -10.87 -2.44
N SER A 285 -17.82 -11.13 -3.72
CA SER A 285 -17.98 -12.44 -4.36
C SER A 285 -17.14 -13.52 -3.67
N ASP A 286 -17.64 -14.76 -3.61
CA ASP A 286 -16.88 -15.89 -3.06
C ASP A 286 -15.84 -16.46 -4.05
N ILE A 287 -15.12 -17.49 -3.61
CA ILE A 287 -14.19 -18.26 -4.43
C ILE A 287 -14.87 -18.83 -5.69
N ALA A 288 -14.11 -18.88 -6.79
CA ALA A 288 -14.55 -19.33 -8.11
C ALA A 288 -15.63 -18.47 -8.80
N ALA A 289 -15.99 -17.32 -8.22
CA ALA A 289 -16.77 -16.28 -8.88
C ALA A 289 -15.86 -15.17 -9.45
N PRO A 290 -16.35 -14.31 -10.37
CA PRO A 290 -15.66 -13.08 -10.73
C PRO A 290 -15.37 -12.25 -9.47
N ASN A 291 -14.15 -11.74 -9.29
CA ASN A 291 -13.81 -10.92 -8.12
C ASN A 291 -14.59 -9.59 -8.20
N GLN A 292 -15.68 -9.50 -7.46
CA GLN A 292 -16.61 -8.39 -7.56
C GLN A 292 -17.09 -7.95 -6.18
N ILE A 293 -17.18 -6.65 -6.01
CA ILE A 293 -17.84 -5.99 -4.88
C ILE A 293 -19.12 -5.37 -5.40
N THR A 294 -20.22 -5.60 -4.69
CA THR A 294 -21.50 -4.91 -4.91
C THR A 294 -21.85 -4.12 -3.65
N VAL A 295 -22.16 -2.84 -3.83
CA VAL A 295 -22.56 -1.91 -2.76
C VAL A 295 -24.08 -1.77 -2.78
N TYR A 296 -24.70 -1.86 -1.61
CA TYR A 296 -26.14 -1.83 -1.44
C TYR A 296 -26.57 -0.69 -0.54
N ASP A 297 -27.73 -0.12 -0.83
CA ASP A 297 -28.48 0.69 0.11
C ASP A 297 -29.00 -0.21 1.25
N ALA A 298 -28.64 0.10 2.49
CA ALA A 298 -28.98 -0.72 3.66
C ALA A 298 -30.47 -0.63 4.07
N ALA A 299 -31.21 0.36 3.58
CA ALA A 299 -32.63 0.51 3.87
C ALA A 299 -33.51 -0.33 2.91
N THR A 300 -33.08 -0.44 1.66
CA THR A 300 -33.89 -0.99 0.57
C THR A 300 -33.31 -2.25 -0.07
N GLY A 301 -32.02 -2.50 0.11
CA GLY A 301 -31.31 -3.60 -0.54
C GLY A 301 -31.05 -3.38 -2.03
N THR A 302 -31.27 -2.17 -2.57
CA THR A 302 -30.97 -1.86 -3.97
C THR A 302 -29.48 -1.68 -4.19
N THR A 303 -28.97 -2.19 -5.31
CA THR A 303 -27.57 -1.95 -5.72
C THR A 303 -27.34 -0.47 -6.02
N LEU A 304 -26.31 0.10 -5.40
CA LEU A 304 -25.81 1.45 -5.66
C LEU A 304 -24.66 1.41 -6.65
N ASP A 305 -23.67 0.54 -6.39
CA ASP A 305 -22.43 0.44 -7.16
C ASP A 305 -21.92 -0.98 -7.28
N GLN A 306 -21.08 -1.22 -8.28
CA GLN A 306 -20.45 -2.53 -8.51
C GLN A 306 -19.10 -2.37 -9.22
N PHE A 307 -18.07 -3.04 -8.73
CA PHE A 307 -16.72 -2.98 -9.30
C PHE A 307 -15.86 -4.21 -8.96
N SER A 308 -14.72 -4.36 -9.66
CA SER A 308 -13.76 -5.44 -9.46
C SER A 308 -12.42 -4.86 -8.96
N PRO A 309 -12.01 -5.14 -7.71
CA PRO A 309 -10.79 -4.55 -7.14
C PRO A 309 -9.49 -5.22 -7.65
N PHE A 310 -9.57 -6.48 -8.08
CA PHE A 310 -8.39 -7.27 -8.47
C PHE A 310 -8.40 -7.65 -9.95
N ALA A 311 -7.26 -8.17 -10.43
CA ALA A 311 -7.14 -8.64 -11.81
C ALA A 311 -8.24 -9.67 -12.14
N SER A 312 -8.81 -9.62 -13.35
CA SER A 312 -9.91 -10.49 -13.77
C SER A 312 -9.59 -11.99 -13.74
N SER A 313 -8.30 -12.35 -13.76
CA SER A 313 -7.83 -13.73 -13.60
C SER A 313 -7.87 -14.24 -12.16
N PHE A 314 -8.06 -13.35 -11.18
CA PHE A 314 -8.16 -13.71 -9.78
C PHE A 314 -9.58 -14.19 -9.43
N THR A 315 -9.66 -15.41 -8.90
CA THR A 315 -10.92 -16.10 -8.56
C THR A 315 -10.95 -16.54 -7.09
N GLY A 316 -10.08 -16.00 -6.24
CA GLY A 316 -10.00 -16.35 -4.81
C GLY A 316 -11.11 -15.74 -3.93
N GLY A 317 -12.03 -14.99 -4.53
CA GLY A 317 -13.06 -14.22 -3.84
C GLY A 317 -12.55 -12.91 -3.26
N VAL A 318 -13.47 -12.04 -2.85
CA VAL A 318 -13.18 -10.72 -2.28
C VAL A 318 -13.79 -10.65 -0.90
N ARG A 319 -13.00 -10.26 0.09
CA ARG A 319 -13.51 -9.84 1.40
C ARG A 319 -13.51 -8.34 1.45
N VAL A 320 -14.53 -7.78 2.09
CA VAL A 320 -14.81 -6.35 2.08
C VAL A 320 -15.01 -5.86 3.50
N ALA A 321 -14.68 -4.60 3.76
CA ALA A 321 -15.09 -3.83 4.94
C ALA A 321 -15.61 -2.45 4.49
N VAL A 322 -16.47 -1.84 5.29
CA VAL A 322 -17.06 -0.52 5.02
C VAL A 322 -16.86 0.36 6.26
N GLY A 323 -16.52 1.63 6.06
CA GLY A 323 -16.43 2.61 7.14
C GLY A 323 -15.66 3.86 6.71
N ASP A 324 -15.92 4.98 7.37
CA ASP A 324 -15.29 6.28 7.03
C ASP A 324 -13.82 6.31 7.48
N LEU A 325 -12.90 6.18 6.53
CA LEU A 325 -11.45 6.20 6.78
C LEU A 325 -10.84 7.57 6.48
N THR A 326 -11.54 8.41 5.72
CA THR A 326 -11.07 9.75 5.34
C THR A 326 -11.52 10.85 6.30
N GLY A 327 -12.47 10.56 7.19
CA GLY A 327 -13.04 11.48 8.16
C GLY A 327 -13.99 12.50 7.54
N ASP A 328 -14.49 12.26 6.32
CA ASP A 328 -15.42 13.16 5.61
C ASP A 328 -16.90 12.86 5.94
N GLY A 329 -17.15 11.85 6.77
CA GLY A 329 -18.47 11.37 7.15
C GLY A 329 -19.14 10.47 6.11
N ILE A 330 -18.44 10.12 5.02
CA ILE A 330 -18.90 9.23 3.95
C ILE A 330 -18.18 7.89 4.12
N PRO A 331 -18.90 6.74 4.14
CA PRO A 331 -18.25 5.45 4.32
C PRO A 331 -17.39 5.09 3.10
N ASP A 332 -16.14 4.70 3.36
CA ASP A 332 -15.19 4.17 2.38
C ASP A 332 -15.28 2.64 2.31
N ILE A 333 -14.67 2.05 1.28
CA ILE A 333 -14.71 0.61 1.03
C ILE A 333 -13.30 0.05 1.03
N VAL A 334 -13.05 -0.97 1.84
CA VAL A 334 -11.78 -1.70 1.86
C VAL A 334 -11.98 -3.07 1.24
N ALA A 335 -11.15 -3.42 0.26
CA ALA A 335 -11.12 -4.71 -0.41
C ALA A 335 -9.83 -5.46 -0.06
N VAL A 336 -9.97 -6.73 0.29
CA VAL A 336 -8.85 -7.65 0.47
C VAL A 336 -9.14 -8.98 -0.24
N PRO A 337 -8.13 -9.67 -0.79
CA PRO A 337 -8.37 -10.90 -1.50
C PRO A 337 -8.59 -12.07 -0.53
N GLY A 338 -9.41 -13.03 -0.97
CA GLY A 338 -9.53 -14.34 -0.35
C GLY A 338 -8.36 -15.29 -0.71
N PRO A 339 -8.50 -16.60 -0.44
CA PRO A 339 -7.45 -17.60 -0.68
C PRO A 339 -6.88 -17.57 -2.09
N GLY A 340 -5.56 -17.73 -2.21
CA GLY A 340 -4.80 -17.63 -3.46
C GLY A 340 -4.32 -16.21 -3.80
N GLY A 341 -4.86 -15.18 -3.16
CA GLY A 341 -4.42 -13.80 -3.31
C GLY A 341 -3.28 -13.41 -2.36
N GLY A 342 -2.51 -12.39 -2.74
CA GLY A 342 -1.46 -11.80 -1.88
C GLY A 342 -2.05 -10.96 -0.74
N PRO A 343 -1.25 -10.50 0.23
CA PRO A 343 -1.75 -9.76 1.38
C PRO A 343 -1.97 -8.28 1.08
N VAL A 344 -2.55 -7.97 -0.08
CA VAL A 344 -2.83 -6.59 -0.51
C VAL A 344 -4.14 -6.09 0.09
N VAL A 345 -4.15 -4.85 0.53
CA VAL A 345 -5.33 -4.11 0.98
C VAL A 345 -5.51 -2.94 0.02
N GLN A 346 -6.70 -2.82 -0.56
CA GLN A 346 -7.08 -1.67 -1.39
C GLN A 346 -8.21 -0.91 -0.70
N VAL A 347 -8.13 0.42 -0.69
CA VAL A 347 -9.12 1.31 -0.07
C VAL A 347 -9.69 2.22 -1.15
N TYR A 348 -11.01 2.31 -1.23
CA TYR A 348 -11.75 3.10 -2.20
C TYR A 348 -12.59 4.16 -1.48
N SER A 349 -12.49 5.40 -1.93
CA SER A 349 -13.30 6.51 -1.42
C SER A 349 -14.77 6.32 -1.76
N GLY A 350 -15.65 6.33 -0.77
CA GLY A 350 -17.11 6.24 -1.02
C GLY A 350 -17.67 7.44 -1.77
N ALA A 351 -17.07 8.62 -1.55
CA ALA A 351 -17.47 9.87 -2.20
C ALA A 351 -17.17 9.88 -3.70
N THR A 352 -16.15 9.15 -4.17
CA THR A 352 -15.63 9.29 -5.54
C THR A 352 -15.45 7.98 -6.30
N GLY A 353 -15.48 6.83 -5.60
CA GLY A 353 -15.16 5.51 -6.15
C GLY A 353 -13.68 5.31 -6.47
N GLN A 354 -12.82 6.29 -6.15
CA GLN A 354 -11.40 6.25 -6.47
C GLN A 354 -10.64 5.42 -5.44
N GLU A 355 -9.63 4.65 -5.88
CA GLU A 355 -8.71 3.98 -4.97
C GLU A 355 -7.81 5.04 -4.29
N ILE A 356 -7.88 5.14 -2.96
CA ILE A 356 -7.16 6.12 -2.15
C ILE A 356 -5.97 5.53 -1.40
N ALA A 357 -5.89 4.21 -1.25
CA ALA A 357 -4.72 3.52 -0.72
C ALA A 357 -4.59 2.09 -1.25
N SER A 358 -3.34 1.62 -1.39
CA SER A 358 -3.01 0.23 -1.70
C SER A 358 -1.71 -0.15 -1.03
N PHE A 359 -1.70 -1.21 -0.23
CA PHE A 359 -0.51 -1.62 0.53
C PHE A 359 -0.53 -3.11 0.87
N LEU A 360 0.64 -3.64 1.23
CA LEU A 360 0.75 -5.01 1.72
C LEU A 360 0.60 -5.03 3.24
N ALA A 361 -0.46 -5.67 3.74
CA ALA A 361 -0.68 -5.84 5.18
C ALA A 361 0.27 -6.87 5.80
N PHE A 362 0.80 -7.80 5.03
CA PHE A 362 1.70 -8.85 5.51
C PHE A 362 2.79 -9.13 4.48
N GLU A 363 3.65 -10.10 4.78
CA GLU A 363 4.76 -10.50 3.93
C GLU A 363 4.25 -10.88 2.53
N PRO A 364 4.87 -10.37 1.43
CA PRO A 364 4.46 -10.60 0.05
C PRO A 364 4.28 -12.06 -0.37
N THR A 365 4.75 -13.03 0.41
CA THR A 365 4.60 -14.48 0.18
C THR A 365 3.30 -15.07 0.74
N LEU A 366 2.55 -14.36 1.58
CA LEU A 366 1.29 -14.86 2.14
C LEU A 366 0.24 -15.05 1.02
N ARG A 367 -0.33 -16.26 0.90
CA ARG A 367 -1.36 -16.59 -0.12
C ARG A 367 -2.68 -17.08 0.48
N GLY A 368 -2.84 -16.93 1.79
CA GLY A 368 -4.01 -17.38 2.54
C GLY A 368 -5.27 -16.54 2.38
N GLY A 369 -5.17 -15.41 1.68
CA GLY A 369 -6.13 -14.32 1.79
C GLY A 369 -6.05 -13.61 3.13
N LEU A 370 -6.93 -12.63 3.33
CA LEU A 370 -7.00 -11.78 4.52
C LEU A 370 -8.44 -11.70 5.03
N SER A 371 -8.66 -11.42 6.31
CA SER A 371 -9.90 -10.86 6.85
C SER A 371 -9.69 -9.37 7.12
N VAL A 372 -10.75 -8.58 7.01
CA VAL A 372 -10.68 -7.12 7.18
C VAL A 372 -11.90 -6.58 7.90
N ALA A 373 -11.70 -5.57 8.73
CA ALA A 373 -12.74 -4.76 9.35
C ALA A 373 -12.30 -3.28 9.38
N VAL A 374 -13.28 -2.39 9.48
CA VAL A 374 -13.05 -0.95 9.65
C VAL A 374 -13.81 -0.48 10.88
N GLY A 375 -13.19 0.36 11.70
CA GLY A 375 -13.78 0.96 12.89
C GLY A 375 -12.73 1.58 13.79
N ASP A 376 -13.14 2.43 14.73
CA ASP A 376 -12.25 2.98 15.77
C ASP A 376 -11.74 1.81 16.63
N ALA A 377 -10.48 1.45 16.43
CA ALA A 377 -9.84 0.32 17.10
C ALA A 377 -8.81 0.80 18.12
N ASP A 378 -8.24 1.99 17.92
CA ASP A 378 -7.22 2.58 18.78
C ASP A 378 -7.78 3.57 19.82
N GLY A 379 -9.06 3.94 19.73
CA GLY A 379 -9.73 4.86 20.63
C GLY A 379 -9.48 6.33 20.30
N SER A 380 -9.03 6.64 19.09
CA SER A 380 -8.71 8.01 18.65
C SER A 380 -9.92 8.79 18.13
N GLY A 381 -11.06 8.15 17.91
CA GLY A 381 -12.23 8.75 17.25
C GLY A 381 -12.13 8.79 15.73
N GLN A 382 -11.09 8.18 15.14
CA GLN A 382 -10.97 7.92 13.70
C GLN A 382 -11.02 6.41 13.48
N ASN A 383 -11.49 5.98 12.30
CA ASN A 383 -11.52 4.54 12.02
C ASN A 383 -10.15 4.04 11.55
N GLU A 384 -9.79 2.85 12.00
CA GLU A 384 -8.63 2.09 11.54
C GLU A 384 -9.07 0.94 10.61
N ILE A 385 -8.10 0.45 9.84
CA ILE A 385 -8.22 -0.79 9.06
C ILE A 385 -7.61 -1.91 9.89
N VAL A 386 -8.43 -2.87 10.31
CA VAL A 386 -7.97 -4.06 11.04
C VAL A 386 -7.90 -5.22 10.07
N VAL A 387 -6.72 -5.84 9.94
CA VAL A 387 -6.47 -6.94 9.00
C VAL A 387 -6.00 -8.17 9.76
N GLY A 388 -6.67 -9.30 9.55
CA GLY A 388 -6.25 -10.61 10.02
C GLY A 388 -5.71 -11.47 8.89
N SER A 389 -4.65 -12.24 9.15
CA SER A 389 -4.16 -13.19 8.14
C SER A 389 -5.11 -14.39 7.98
N GLY A 390 -5.27 -14.83 6.73
CA GLY A 390 -6.04 -16.02 6.37
C GLY A 390 -5.27 -17.34 6.56
N VAL A 391 -5.82 -18.41 5.99
CA VAL A 391 -5.30 -19.78 6.13
C VAL A 391 -3.87 -19.91 5.60
N GLY A 392 -2.98 -20.55 6.34
CA GLY A 392 -1.56 -20.64 6.00
C GLY A 392 -0.72 -19.48 6.52
N GLY A 393 -1.35 -18.38 6.96
CA GLY A 393 -0.72 -17.37 7.82
C GLY A 393 -0.87 -17.73 9.29
N GLY A 394 -0.01 -17.17 10.16
CA GLY A 394 -0.23 -17.23 11.61
C GLY A 394 -1.56 -16.57 12.01
N PRO A 395 -2.04 -16.67 13.26
CA PRO A 395 -3.19 -15.90 13.72
C PRO A 395 -2.79 -14.43 14.02
N ARG A 396 -2.12 -13.77 13.07
CA ARG A 396 -1.59 -12.42 13.21
C ARG A 396 -2.66 -11.41 12.83
N VAL A 397 -2.77 -10.36 13.62
CA VAL A 397 -3.67 -9.23 13.42
C VAL A 397 -2.84 -7.97 13.40
N ARG A 398 -3.14 -7.10 12.44
CA ARG A 398 -2.49 -5.81 12.29
C ARG A 398 -3.53 -4.72 12.16
N VAL A 399 -3.30 -3.61 12.87
CA VAL A 399 -4.14 -2.43 12.85
C VAL A 399 -3.40 -1.33 12.12
N PHE A 400 -4.04 -0.74 11.12
CA PHE A 400 -3.48 0.30 10.28
C PHE A 400 -4.32 1.57 10.34
N LYS A 401 -3.67 2.73 10.30
CA LYS A 401 -4.33 4.03 10.21
C LYS A 401 -4.04 4.66 8.86
N LEU A 402 -5.10 5.10 8.18
CA LEU A 402 -4.98 5.93 6.99
C LEU A 402 -4.69 7.37 7.43
N THR A 403 -3.63 7.96 6.90
CA THR A 403 -3.18 9.33 7.19
C THR A 403 -3.01 10.08 5.87
N GLY A 404 -2.96 11.41 5.91
CA GLY A 404 -2.71 12.22 4.71
C GLY A 404 -1.41 11.87 3.98
N ASP A 405 -0.44 11.28 4.69
CA ASP A 405 0.87 10.87 4.16
C ASP A 405 0.91 9.39 3.71
N GLY A 406 -0.16 8.63 3.91
CA GLY A 406 -0.25 7.21 3.55
C GLY A 406 -0.73 6.32 4.70
N ILE A 407 -0.19 5.10 4.79
CA ILE A 407 -0.61 4.09 5.78
C ILE A 407 0.43 3.98 6.89
N SER A 408 -0.01 4.01 8.15
CA SER A 408 0.82 3.75 9.32
C SER A 408 0.34 2.52 10.07
N VAL A 409 1.25 1.82 10.73
CA VAL A 409 0.96 0.64 11.56
C VAL A 409 0.71 1.10 12.99
N VAL A 410 -0.46 0.80 13.53
CA VAL A 410 -0.83 1.10 14.92
C VAL A 410 -0.37 -0.02 15.85
N SER A 411 -0.72 -1.26 15.52
CA SER A 411 -0.34 -2.43 16.32
C SER A 411 -0.20 -3.68 15.45
N ASP A 412 0.53 -4.65 15.98
CA ASP A 412 0.86 -5.91 15.32
C ASP A 412 1.07 -7.01 16.36
N PHE A 413 0.19 -8.02 16.37
CA PHE A 413 0.19 -9.05 17.40
C PHE A 413 -0.37 -10.39 16.89
N PHE A 414 -0.04 -11.47 17.60
CA PHE A 414 -0.69 -12.77 17.40
C PHE A 414 -1.86 -12.91 18.38
N ALA A 415 -3.07 -13.15 17.86
CA ALA A 415 -4.27 -13.31 18.68
C ALA A 415 -4.38 -14.68 19.36
N PHE A 416 -3.73 -15.68 18.77
CA PHE A 416 -3.66 -17.04 19.27
C PHE A 416 -2.21 -17.54 19.19
N ASP A 417 -1.98 -18.82 19.54
CA ASP A 417 -0.65 -19.42 19.43
C ASP A 417 -0.07 -19.21 18.02
N SER A 418 1.12 -18.61 17.97
CA SER A 418 1.79 -18.20 16.72
C SER A 418 2.12 -19.37 15.77
N SER A 419 2.04 -20.62 16.21
CA SER A 419 2.24 -21.81 15.38
C SER A 419 0.99 -22.24 14.60
N LEU A 420 -0.20 -21.76 14.97
CA LEU A 420 -1.45 -22.05 14.27
C LEU A 420 -1.46 -21.44 12.87
N ARG A 421 -2.20 -22.07 11.94
CA ARG A 421 -2.25 -21.65 10.52
C ARG A 421 -3.66 -21.58 9.97
N ASN A 422 -4.64 -21.44 10.85
CA ASN A 422 -6.06 -21.53 10.56
C ASN A 422 -6.67 -20.18 10.13
N GLY A 423 -5.89 -19.10 10.23
CA GLY A 423 -6.34 -17.73 10.03
C GLY A 423 -7.26 -17.23 11.15
N VAL A 424 -7.75 -16.01 11.01
CA VAL A 424 -8.66 -15.35 11.98
C VAL A 424 -9.73 -14.52 11.28
N SER A 425 -10.86 -14.31 11.94
CA SER A 425 -11.87 -13.28 11.62
C SER A 425 -11.65 -12.07 12.53
N VAL A 426 -11.89 -10.86 12.04
CA VAL A 426 -11.64 -9.62 12.79
C VAL A 426 -12.85 -8.69 12.73
N ALA A 427 -13.08 -7.94 13.80
CA ALA A 427 -14.02 -6.83 13.89
C ALA A 427 -13.42 -5.71 14.75
N ALA A 428 -13.83 -4.47 14.50
CA ALA A 428 -13.36 -3.29 15.22
C ALA A 428 -14.53 -2.56 15.90
N GLY A 429 -14.28 -1.98 17.07
CA GLY A 429 -15.24 -1.12 17.76
C GLY A 429 -15.17 -1.24 19.28
N ASN A 430 -16.20 -0.73 19.96
CA ASN A 430 -16.23 -0.63 21.41
C ASN A 430 -16.71 -1.93 22.06
N PHE A 431 -15.82 -2.63 22.76
CA PHE A 431 -16.14 -3.93 23.36
C PHE A 431 -16.23 -3.92 24.89
N GLY A 432 -16.55 -2.79 25.52
CA GLY A 432 -16.76 -2.69 26.96
C GLY A 432 -15.59 -2.03 27.71
N PRO A 433 -14.37 -2.62 27.71
CA PRO A 433 -13.17 -1.96 28.21
C PRO A 433 -12.75 -0.72 27.42
N GLY A 434 -13.29 -0.54 26.20
CA GLY A 434 -13.02 0.57 25.30
C GLY A 434 -13.08 0.14 23.83
N GLU A 435 -12.68 1.03 22.94
CA GLU A 435 -12.42 0.73 21.52
C GLU A 435 -11.30 -0.32 21.39
N GLY A 436 -11.46 -1.23 20.44
CA GLY A 436 -10.54 -2.34 20.28
C GLY A 436 -10.85 -3.25 19.10
N VAL A 437 -10.29 -4.46 19.17
CA VAL A 437 -10.38 -5.48 18.13
C VAL A 437 -10.95 -6.76 18.72
N ALA A 438 -12.03 -7.27 18.13
CA ALA A 438 -12.52 -8.61 18.37
C ALA A 438 -11.93 -9.56 17.32
N VAL A 439 -11.39 -10.69 17.77
CA VAL A 439 -10.77 -11.69 16.91
C VAL A 439 -11.43 -13.04 17.13
N GLY A 440 -12.00 -13.59 16.06
CA GLY A 440 -12.56 -14.93 16.02
C GLY A 440 -11.54 -15.96 15.51
N ALA A 441 -11.45 -17.11 16.17
CA ALA A 441 -10.63 -18.22 15.70
C ALA A 441 -11.09 -18.72 14.32
N GLY A 442 -10.14 -19.01 13.43
CA GLY A 442 -10.41 -19.55 12.10
C GLY A 442 -10.81 -21.03 12.09
N TYR A 443 -11.09 -21.54 10.88
CA TYR A 443 -11.55 -22.91 10.65
C TYR A 443 -10.62 -23.97 11.27
N GLY A 444 -11.19 -24.95 11.98
CA GLY A 444 -10.47 -25.96 12.77
C GLY A 444 -10.29 -25.58 14.23
N GLY A 445 -10.49 -24.30 14.58
CA GLY A 445 -10.53 -23.81 15.96
C GLY A 445 -11.92 -23.92 16.59
N ALA A 446 -11.98 -23.91 17.92
CA ALA A 446 -13.23 -23.70 18.65
C ALA A 446 -13.80 -22.29 18.34
N PRO A 447 -15.09 -22.02 18.59
CA PRO A 447 -15.69 -20.69 18.42
C PRO A 447 -15.24 -19.70 19.51
N ASP A 448 -13.92 -19.58 19.68
CA ASP A 448 -13.20 -18.71 20.61
C ASP A 448 -13.15 -17.29 20.03
N VAL A 449 -13.68 -16.34 20.79
CA VAL A 449 -13.62 -14.90 20.50
C VAL A 449 -12.73 -14.24 21.55
N ARG A 450 -11.77 -13.45 21.08
CA ARG A 450 -10.83 -12.73 21.93
C ARG A 450 -10.90 -11.24 21.66
N LEU A 451 -10.92 -10.45 22.72
CA LEU A 451 -10.96 -8.99 22.65
C LEU A 451 -9.58 -8.43 22.98
N PHE A 452 -9.10 -7.51 22.15
CA PHE A 452 -7.80 -6.87 22.28
C PHE A 452 -7.94 -5.35 22.29
N ASN A 453 -7.08 -4.68 23.05
CA ASN A 453 -6.87 -3.25 22.88
C ASN A 453 -6.19 -3.00 21.53
N GLY A 454 -6.84 -2.27 20.60
CA GLY A 454 -6.33 -2.14 19.23
C GLY A 454 -5.09 -1.24 19.11
N ALA A 455 -4.85 -0.34 20.07
CA ALA A 455 -3.64 0.48 20.11
C ALA A 455 -2.39 -0.30 20.54
N THR A 456 -2.53 -1.30 21.41
CA THR A 456 -1.39 -2.01 22.04
C THR A 456 -1.30 -3.49 21.69
N GLY A 457 -2.35 -4.09 21.14
CA GLY A 457 -2.44 -5.53 20.88
C GLY A 457 -2.54 -6.39 22.15
N GLN A 458 -2.83 -5.78 23.31
CA GLN A 458 -2.97 -6.51 24.57
C GLN A 458 -4.34 -7.19 24.66
N LEU A 459 -4.34 -8.48 25.01
CA LEU A 459 -5.56 -9.25 25.28
C LEU A 459 -6.29 -8.65 26.50
N GLN A 460 -7.58 -8.39 26.32
CA GLN A 460 -8.47 -7.87 27.36
C GLN A 460 -9.39 -8.97 27.91
N SER A 461 -9.96 -9.80 27.04
CA SER A 461 -10.81 -10.94 27.44
C SER A 461 -10.94 -12.00 26.35
N GLU A 462 -11.46 -13.17 26.73
CA GLU A 462 -11.72 -14.28 25.82
C GLU A 462 -12.95 -15.09 26.28
N PHE A 463 -13.75 -15.57 25.34
CA PHE A 463 -14.92 -16.42 25.61
C PHE A 463 -15.33 -17.25 24.40
N PHE A 464 -16.09 -18.33 24.63
CA PHE A 464 -16.68 -19.12 23.54
C PHE A 464 -18.06 -18.58 23.15
N ALA A 465 -18.23 -18.13 21.90
CA ALA A 465 -19.49 -17.60 21.42
C ALA A 465 -20.56 -18.70 21.21
N PHE A 466 -20.12 -19.92 20.88
CA PHE A 466 -20.96 -21.09 20.63
C PHE A 466 -20.47 -22.30 21.42
N ASP A 467 -21.04 -23.48 21.16
CA ASP A 467 -20.62 -24.71 21.83
C ASP A 467 -19.12 -24.96 21.59
N SER A 468 -18.35 -25.01 22.68
CA SER A 468 -16.89 -25.18 22.65
C SER A 468 -16.41 -26.49 22.01
N SER A 469 -17.30 -27.45 21.74
CA SER A 469 -16.99 -28.68 21.00
C SER A 469 -16.94 -28.49 19.48
N LEU A 470 -17.54 -27.40 18.96
CA LEU A 470 -17.51 -27.06 17.54
C LEU A 470 -16.08 -26.72 17.10
N ARG A 471 -15.77 -26.98 15.83
CA ARG A 471 -14.45 -26.72 15.24
C ARG A 471 -14.51 -25.90 13.96
N GLY A 472 -15.64 -25.24 13.72
CA GLY A 472 -15.83 -24.37 12.56
C GLY A 472 -15.13 -23.01 12.67
N GLY A 473 -14.62 -22.66 13.85
CA GLY A 473 -14.23 -21.29 14.18
C GLY A 473 -15.43 -20.41 14.45
N VAL A 474 -15.24 -19.09 14.40
CA VAL A 474 -16.29 -18.09 14.60
C VAL A 474 -16.04 -16.86 13.73
N ASN A 475 -17.09 -16.36 13.08
CA ASN A 475 -17.06 -15.09 12.36
C ASN A 475 -17.53 -13.97 13.30
N VAL A 476 -16.83 -12.84 13.32
CA VAL A 476 -17.15 -11.72 14.20
C VAL A 476 -17.44 -10.45 13.38
N ALA A 477 -18.37 -9.65 13.86
CA ALA A 477 -18.68 -8.30 13.39
C ALA A 477 -19.05 -7.41 14.57
N ALA A 478 -18.98 -6.10 14.41
CA ALA A 478 -19.34 -5.16 15.47
C ALA A 478 -20.06 -3.95 14.89
N GLY A 479 -20.99 -3.39 15.65
CA GLY A 479 -21.64 -2.13 15.30
C GLY A 479 -22.75 -1.72 16.27
N ALA A 480 -23.19 -0.47 16.16
CA ALA A 480 -24.13 0.15 17.09
C ALA A 480 -25.59 -0.32 16.87
N LEU A 481 -25.94 -1.49 17.41
CA LEU A 481 -27.24 -2.16 17.20
C LEU A 481 -28.34 -1.80 18.23
N GLY A 482 -28.08 -0.90 19.19
CA GLY A 482 -29.04 -0.53 20.25
C GLY A 482 -29.71 0.85 20.10
N ALA A 483 -30.87 1.05 20.75
CA ALA A 483 -31.53 2.37 20.85
C ALA A 483 -30.71 3.43 21.61
N ASN A 484 -29.66 3.02 22.31
CA ASN A 484 -28.68 3.86 22.99
C ASN A 484 -27.38 4.07 22.18
N GLY A 485 -27.28 3.49 20.98
CA GLY A 485 -26.07 3.57 20.15
C GLY A 485 -24.87 2.76 20.67
N ALA A 486 -25.06 1.86 21.65
CA ALA A 486 -23.96 1.01 22.13
C ALA A 486 -23.54 0.01 21.05
N VAL A 487 -22.22 -0.10 20.83
CA VAL A 487 -21.64 -1.11 19.96
C VAL A 487 -21.90 -2.49 20.55
N GLN A 488 -22.36 -3.41 19.71
CA GLN A 488 -22.59 -4.81 20.05
C GLN A 488 -21.69 -5.69 19.21
N LEU A 489 -21.24 -6.79 19.81
CA LEU A 489 -20.49 -7.82 19.11
C LEU A 489 -21.48 -8.84 18.54
N VAL A 490 -21.42 -9.08 17.24
CA VAL A 490 -22.21 -10.09 16.55
C VAL A 490 -21.29 -11.24 16.16
N ALA A 491 -21.65 -12.45 16.58
CA ALA A 491 -20.94 -13.66 16.21
C ALA A 491 -21.81 -14.54 15.31
N GLY A 492 -21.19 -15.09 14.28
CA GLY A 492 -21.74 -16.11 13.40
C GLY A 492 -20.97 -17.42 13.56
N ASP A 493 -21.69 -18.54 13.69
CA ASP A 493 -21.06 -19.85 13.82
C ASP A 493 -20.30 -20.23 12.54
N GLY A 494 -19.20 -20.97 12.70
CA GLY A 494 -18.36 -21.42 11.59
C GLY A 494 -18.90 -22.67 10.89
N PRO A 495 -18.28 -23.10 9.77
CA PRO A 495 -18.70 -24.31 9.05
C PRO A 495 -18.64 -25.58 9.91
N GLY A 496 -19.65 -26.44 9.77
CA GLY A 496 -19.86 -27.63 10.60
C GLY A 496 -20.77 -27.38 11.83
N GLY A 497 -21.18 -26.13 12.06
CA GLY A 497 -22.23 -25.74 12.99
C GLY A 497 -23.46 -25.18 12.26
N PRO A 498 -24.63 -25.12 12.91
CA PRO A 498 -25.81 -24.51 12.30
C PRO A 498 -25.56 -23.02 12.00
N PRO A 499 -26.26 -22.39 11.02
CA PRO A 499 -26.08 -20.98 10.67
C PRO A 499 -26.69 -20.05 11.73
N GLN A 500 -26.14 -20.11 12.95
CA GLN A 500 -26.61 -19.39 14.12
C GLN A 500 -25.89 -18.04 14.24
N VAL A 501 -26.67 -17.01 14.49
CA VAL A 501 -26.18 -15.67 14.84
C VAL A 501 -26.49 -15.41 16.31
N LYS A 502 -25.52 -14.81 17.01
CA LYS A 502 -25.67 -14.32 18.38
C LYS A 502 -25.19 -12.89 18.49
N ILE A 503 -25.92 -12.08 19.24
CA ILE A 503 -25.57 -10.69 19.54
C ILE A 503 -25.23 -10.59 21.02
N PHE A 504 -24.03 -10.11 21.33
CA PHE A 504 -23.50 -10.02 22.68
C PHE A 504 -23.49 -8.57 23.16
N ASP A 505 -23.86 -8.37 24.42
CA ASP A 505 -23.43 -7.19 25.15
C ASP A 505 -21.93 -7.36 25.44
N PRO A 506 -21.06 -6.50 24.90
CA PRO A 506 -19.64 -6.73 25.01
C PRO A 506 -19.10 -6.43 26.42
N SER A 507 -19.84 -5.70 27.26
CA SER A 507 -19.44 -5.43 28.65
C SER A 507 -19.65 -6.62 29.58
N THR A 508 -20.63 -7.48 29.27
CA THR A 508 -20.97 -8.66 30.08
C THR A 508 -20.65 -9.98 29.38
N GLU A 509 -20.33 -9.94 28.10
CA GLU A 509 -20.07 -11.11 27.23
C GLU A 509 -21.24 -12.10 27.19
N THR A 510 -22.46 -11.60 27.43
CA THR A 510 -23.69 -12.41 27.40
C THR A 510 -24.46 -12.16 26.11
N ALA A 511 -24.91 -13.24 25.47
CA ALA A 511 -25.76 -13.14 24.30
C ALA A 511 -27.16 -12.60 24.67
N ALA A 512 -27.51 -11.43 24.15
CA ALA A 512 -28.81 -10.79 24.31
C ALA A 512 -29.84 -11.30 23.30
N VAL A 513 -29.38 -11.69 22.10
CA VAL A 513 -30.23 -12.17 20.99
C VAL A 513 -29.57 -13.39 20.34
N SER A 514 -30.38 -14.37 19.94
CA SER A 514 -29.91 -15.50 19.15
C SER A 514 -30.98 -15.98 18.17
N PHE A 515 -30.58 -16.21 16.92
CA PHE A 515 -31.47 -16.68 15.84
C PHE A 515 -30.68 -17.48 14.79
N TYR A 516 -31.40 -18.12 13.86
CA TYR A 516 -30.82 -18.89 12.76
C TYR A 516 -31.19 -18.25 11.41
N VAL A 517 -30.25 -18.25 10.47
CA VAL A 517 -30.41 -17.68 9.11
C VAL A 517 -30.90 -18.73 8.10
N GLY A 518 -30.83 -20.01 8.46
CA GLY A 518 -31.29 -21.15 7.69
C GLY A 518 -31.89 -22.25 8.58
N ASP A 519 -32.22 -23.41 8.01
CA ASP A 519 -32.72 -24.55 8.76
C ASP A 519 -31.56 -25.20 9.55
N PRO A 520 -31.53 -25.11 10.89
CA PRO A 520 -30.42 -25.60 11.70
C PRO A 520 -30.29 -27.12 11.73
N THR A 521 -31.25 -27.85 11.14
CA THR A 521 -31.23 -29.31 11.07
C THR A 521 -30.63 -29.85 9.78
N THR A 522 -30.55 -29.02 8.74
CA THR A 522 -30.06 -29.43 7.41
C THR A 522 -28.93 -28.55 6.89
N ASP A 523 -28.73 -27.36 7.45
CA ASP A 523 -27.69 -26.43 7.07
C ASP A 523 -26.59 -26.40 8.15
N ASP A 524 -25.40 -26.84 7.76
CA ASP A 524 -24.18 -26.80 8.56
C ASP A 524 -23.10 -25.93 7.91
N SER A 525 -23.48 -25.05 6.99
CA SER A 525 -22.52 -24.18 6.30
C SER A 525 -21.91 -23.11 7.22
N GLY A 526 -22.55 -22.85 8.37
CA GLY A 526 -22.25 -21.71 9.24
C GLY A 526 -22.78 -20.40 8.66
N VAL A 527 -22.39 -19.28 9.25
CA VAL A 527 -22.87 -17.95 8.85
C VAL A 527 -21.80 -16.89 9.04
N ARG A 528 -21.64 -16.02 8.02
CA ARG A 528 -20.83 -14.82 8.09
C ARG A 528 -21.72 -13.63 8.40
N VAL A 529 -21.23 -12.72 9.22
CA VAL A 529 -22.03 -11.61 9.76
C VAL A 529 -21.33 -10.28 9.49
N ALA A 530 -22.13 -9.24 9.32
CA ALA A 530 -21.72 -7.85 9.29
C ALA A 530 -22.81 -6.98 9.94
N VAL A 531 -22.44 -5.77 10.34
CA VAL A 531 -23.35 -4.83 10.98
C VAL A 531 -23.26 -3.49 10.28
N THR A 532 -24.37 -2.96 9.79
CA THR A 532 -24.36 -1.66 9.10
C THR A 532 -24.28 -0.50 10.06
N GLN A 533 -23.59 0.57 9.67
CA GLN A 533 -23.67 1.83 10.40
C GLN A 533 -25.10 2.42 10.37
N ALA A 534 -25.55 2.95 11.50
CA ALA A 534 -26.82 3.67 11.58
C ALA A 534 -26.65 5.10 11.03
N THR A 535 -27.66 5.59 10.32
CA THR A 535 -27.78 7.00 9.90
C THR A 535 -28.99 7.65 10.56
N ALA A 536 -29.16 8.96 10.35
CA ALA A 536 -30.32 9.69 10.86
C ALA A 536 -31.68 9.08 10.42
N ASN A 537 -31.70 8.38 9.28
CA ASN A 537 -32.93 7.86 8.67
C ASN A 537 -33.02 6.32 8.69
N THR A 538 -31.89 5.63 8.89
CA THR A 538 -31.81 4.17 8.80
C THR A 538 -31.08 3.61 10.02
N PRO A 539 -31.75 2.88 10.92
CA PRO A 539 -31.08 2.22 12.03
C PRO A 539 -30.12 1.13 11.53
N ALA A 540 -29.12 0.79 12.35
CA ALA A 540 -28.19 -0.30 12.07
C ALA A 540 -28.93 -1.62 11.76
N ARG A 541 -28.30 -2.45 10.92
CA ARG A 541 -28.83 -3.72 10.43
C ARG A 541 -27.78 -4.81 10.58
N ILE A 542 -28.25 -6.04 10.73
CA ILE A 542 -27.39 -7.22 10.69
C ILE A 542 -27.49 -7.79 9.29
N VAL A 543 -26.36 -7.94 8.61
CA VAL A 543 -26.29 -8.60 7.31
C VAL A 543 -25.68 -9.97 7.55
N ALA A 544 -26.38 -11.02 7.14
CA ALA A 544 -25.90 -12.39 7.28
C ALA A 544 -25.81 -13.08 5.92
N ALA A 545 -24.64 -13.62 5.63
CA ALA A 545 -24.38 -14.43 4.44
C ALA A 545 -24.22 -15.90 4.85
N PRO A 546 -24.73 -16.84 4.03
CA PRO A 546 -24.47 -18.26 4.26
C PRO A 546 -22.96 -18.53 4.24
N GLY A 547 -22.53 -19.60 4.91
CA GLY A 547 -21.20 -20.14 4.64
C GLY A 547 -21.06 -20.72 3.23
N TYR A 548 -19.87 -21.22 2.93
CA TYR A 548 -19.57 -21.84 1.63
C TYR A 548 -20.51 -23.02 1.37
N GLY A 549 -21.20 -23.02 0.23
CA GLY A 549 -22.14 -24.09 -0.17
C GLY A 549 -23.50 -24.03 0.53
N GLY A 550 -23.78 -23.01 1.35
CA GLY A 550 -25.06 -22.84 2.01
C GLY A 550 -26.20 -22.49 1.02
N PRO A 551 -27.45 -22.88 1.29
CA PRO A 551 -28.57 -22.77 0.36
C PRO A 551 -29.28 -21.40 0.36
N GLN A 552 -28.92 -20.50 1.28
CA GLN A 552 -29.65 -19.25 1.52
C GLN A 552 -28.98 -18.05 0.84
N PRO A 553 -29.73 -17.08 0.28
CA PRO A 553 -29.15 -15.81 -0.16
C PRO A 553 -28.69 -14.98 1.06
N VAL A 554 -27.98 -13.88 0.81
CA VAL A 554 -27.70 -12.88 1.85
C VAL A 554 -29.00 -12.29 2.39
N GLN A 555 -29.14 -12.26 3.72
CA GLN A 555 -30.33 -11.81 4.43
C GLN A 555 -29.99 -10.62 5.34
N VAL A 556 -30.92 -9.69 5.46
CA VAL A 556 -30.79 -8.49 6.31
C VAL A 556 -31.82 -8.56 7.43
N PHE A 557 -31.38 -8.30 8.66
CA PHE A 557 -32.18 -8.36 9.87
C PHE A 557 -32.13 -7.02 10.63
N ASP A 558 -33.16 -6.80 11.46
CA ASP A 558 -33.10 -5.77 12.49
C ASP A 558 -32.23 -6.23 13.69
N ALA A 559 -32.00 -5.32 14.65
CA ALA A 559 -31.21 -5.60 15.84
C ALA A 559 -31.84 -6.65 16.80
N SER A 560 -33.10 -7.02 16.59
CA SER A 560 -33.78 -8.09 17.34
C SER A 560 -33.69 -9.44 16.63
N GLY A 561 -33.05 -9.51 15.46
CA GLY A 561 -32.93 -10.72 14.66
C GLY A 561 -34.16 -11.04 13.82
N ASN A 562 -35.06 -10.06 13.59
CA ASN A 562 -36.19 -10.26 12.68
C ASN A 562 -35.74 -10.00 11.23
N PRO A 563 -36.08 -10.88 10.27
CA PRO A 563 -35.71 -10.69 8.88
C PRO A 563 -36.47 -9.50 8.28
N LEU A 564 -35.76 -8.66 7.52
CA LEU A 564 -36.31 -7.50 6.82
C LEU A 564 -36.45 -7.77 5.32
N PHE A 565 -35.35 -8.14 4.67
CA PHE A 565 -35.30 -8.44 3.23
C PHE A 565 -34.09 -9.30 2.88
N THR A 566 -34.06 -9.81 1.65
CA THR A 566 -32.94 -10.57 1.10
C THR A 566 -32.36 -9.85 -0.11
N VAL A 567 -31.06 -10.01 -0.35
CA VAL A 567 -30.37 -9.46 -1.52
C VAL A 567 -29.66 -10.57 -2.29
N GLY A 568 -29.40 -10.34 -3.57
CA GLY A 568 -28.69 -11.31 -4.41
C GLY A 568 -29.50 -12.54 -4.82
N GLY A 569 -30.84 -12.50 -4.72
CA GLY A 569 -31.71 -13.66 -5.00
C GLY A 569 -31.52 -14.31 -6.38
N ASN A 570 -30.99 -13.58 -7.37
CA ASN A 570 -30.60 -14.12 -8.69
C ASN A 570 -29.09 -13.96 -9.00
N ASP A 571 -28.29 -13.47 -8.06
CA ASP A 571 -26.86 -13.21 -8.25
C ASP A 571 -26.06 -14.44 -7.76
N PRO A 572 -25.46 -15.22 -8.67
CA PRO A 572 -24.69 -16.41 -8.29
C PRO A 572 -23.51 -16.10 -7.37
N ALA A 573 -22.97 -14.87 -7.42
CA ALA A 573 -21.86 -14.45 -6.56
C ALA A 573 -22.28 -14.24 -5.09
N LEU A 574 -23.58 -14.14 -4.82
CA LEU A 574 -24.17 -13.89 -3.50
C LEU A 574 -25.05 -15.04 -2.98
N GLN A 575 -25.19 -16.10 -3.77
CA GLN A 575 -25.99 -17.28 -3.42
C GLN A 575 -25.22 -18.35 -2.63
N SER A 576 -23.89 -18.26 -2.53
CA SER A 576 -23.06 -19.16 -1.73
C SER A 576 -21.82 -18.43 -1.23
N GLY A 577 -21.65 -18.32 0.08
CA GLY A 577 -20.40 -17.87 0.71
C GLY A 577 -19.97 -16.44 0.38
N ALA A 578 -20.91 -15.49 0.22
CA ALA A 578 -20.56 -14.08 0.11
C ALA A 578 -19.81 -13.59 1.35
N TYR A 579 -18.90 -12.62 1.18
CA TYR A 579 -18.32 -11.88 2.31
C TYR A 579 -19.06 -10.56 2.45
N VAL A 580 -19.64 -10.30 3.62
CA VAL A 580 -20.45 -9.10 3.86
C VAL A 580 -19.72 -8.15 4.79
N ALA A 581 -19.94 -6.85 4.60
CA ALA A 581 -19.53 -5.77 5.49
C ALA A 581 -20.59 -4.68 5.53
N GLY A 582 -20.69 -3.96 6.63
CA GLY A 582 -21.66 -2.89 6.85
C GLY A 582 -21.05 -1.76 7.67
#